data_AF-A0A7V1C295-F1
#
_entry.id   AF-A0A7V1C295-F1
#
_cell.length_a   1.000
_cell.length_b   1.000
_cell.length_c   1.000
_cell.angle_alpha   90.00
_cell.angle_beta   90.00
_cell.angle_gamma   90.00
#
_symmetry.space_group_name_H-M   'P 1'
#
loop_
_entity.id
_entity.type
_entity.pdbx_description
1 polymer ?
#
loop_
_entity_poly.entity_id
_entity_poly.type
_entity_poly.pdbx_seq_one_letter_code
_entity_poly.pdbx_strand_id
1 'polypeptide(L)' 'SANLAVINFLPIPVVDGGVFVLLVVEKIKGGPVSIQVQEVITYAGLIFLGAVFLYFTYNDVVRLIFG' A
#
# COMPACT_ATOMS: atom_id res chain seq x y z
N SER A 1 -14.99 -2.26 14.27
CA SER A 1 -14.69 -1.02 13.52
C SER A 1 -13.27 -0.46 13.72
N ALA A 2 -12.45 -0.94 14.67
CA ALA A 2 -11.07 -0.46 14.87
C ALA A 2 -10.04 -1.05 13.89
N ASN A 3 -10.12 -2.34 13.54
CA ASN A 3 -9.14 -3.00 12.67
C ASN A 3 -9.11 -2.42 11.23
N LEU A 4 -10.29 -2.11 10.67
CA LEU A 4 -10.38 -1.45 9.36
C LEU A 4 -9.77 -0.04 9.38
N ALA A 5 -9.98 0.72 10.46
CA ALA A 5 -9.39 2.03 10.59
C ALA A 5 -7.86 1.94 10.63
N VAL A 6 -7.30 1.02 11.43
CA VAL A 6 -5.85 0.80 11.51
C VAL A 6 -5.26 0.44 10.14
N ILE A 7 -5.91 -0.47 9.41
CA ILE A 7 -5.45 -0.87 8.06
C ILE A 7 -5.54 0.30 7.07
N ASN A 8 -6.61 1.08 7.10
CA ASN A 8 -6.77 2.24 6.22
C ASN A 8 -5.85 3.42 6.58
N PHE A 9 -5.33 3.51 7.81
CA PHE A 9 -4.34 4.52 8.17
C PHE A 9 -2.91 4.15 7.78
N LEU A 10 -2.67 2.92 7.30
CA LEU A 10 -1.34 2.54 6.82
C LEU A 10 -0.97 3.37 5.59
N PRO A 11 0.31 3.76 5.45
CA PRO A 11 0.81 4.56 4.34
C PRO A 11 0.96 3.70 3.07
N ILE A 12 -0.13 3.07 2.63
CA ILE A 12 -0.16 2.19 1.47
C ILE A 12 -0.85 2.95 0.32
N PRO A 13 -0.21 3.13 -0.84
CA PRO A 13 -0.71 3.95 -1.95
C PRO A 13 -2.11 3.61 -2.49
N VAL A 14 -2.65 2.45 -2.13
CA VAL A 14 -3.93 1.91 -2.61
C VAL A 14 -5.05 2.03 -1.57
N VAL A 15 -4.73 2.46 -0.34
CA VAL A 15 -5.70 2.68 0.75
C VAL A 15 -5.74 4.16 1.16
N ASP A 16 -6.81 4.58 1.84
CA ASP A 16 -7.07 5.98 2.20
C ASP A 16 -5.88 6.67 2.88
N GLY A 17 -5.10 5.94 3.69
CA GLY A 17 -3.92 6.42 4.40
C GLY A 17 -2.74 6.77 3.49
N GLY A 18 -2.54 6.06 2.38
CA GLY A 18 -1.51 6.42 1.39
C GLY A 18 -1.85 7.72 0.65
N VAL A 19 -3.13 7.90 0.32
CA VAL A 19 -3.64 9.15 -0.26
C VAL A 19 -3.50 10.30 0.73
N PHE A 20 -3.84 10.07 2.00
CA PHE A 20 -3.64 11.05 3.06
C PHE A 20 -2.16 11.46 3.23
N VAL A 21 -1.23 10.50 3.18
CA VAL A 21 0.21 10.79 3.24
C VAL A 21 0.66 11.62 2.03
N LEU A 22 0.19 11.32 0.82
CA LEU A 22 0.46 12.13 -0.36
C LEU A 22 -0.04 13.58 -0.19
N LEU A 23 -1.23 13.77 0.36
CA LEU A 23 -1.78 15.11 0.64
C LEU A 23 -0.96 15.86 1.71
N VAL A 24 -0.47 15.17 2.74
CA VAL A 24 0.43 15.76 3.73
C VAL A 24 1.75 16.17 3.07
N VAL A 25 2.29 15.33 2.19
CA VAL A 25 3.50 15.64 1.41
C VAL A 25 3.26 16.84 0.50
N GLU A 26 2.12 16.93 -0.19
CA GLU A 26 1.75 18.11 -0.99
C GLU A 26 1.69 19.39 -0.16
N LYS A 27 1.10 19.31 1.04
CA LYS A 27 1.01 20.43 1.97
C LYS A 27 2.39 20.89 2.45
N ILE A 28 3.30 19.97 2.72
CA ILE A 28 4.68 20.28 3.12
C ILE A 28 5.49 20.82 1.93
N LYS A 29 5.32 20.24 0.73
CA LYS A 29 6.00 20.64 -0.50
C LYS A 29 5.50 22.00 -1.04
N GLY A 30 4.32 22.44 -0.60
CA GLY A 30 3.71 23.71 -1.02
C GLY A 30 3.12 23.66 -2.43
N GLY A 31 2.87 22.47 -2.98
CA GLY A 31 2.36 22.31 -4.33
C GLY A 31 2.01 20.85 -4.67
N PRO A 32 1.19 20.62 -5.71
CA PRO A 32 0.70 19.29 -6.05
C PRO A 32 1.84 18.32 -6.40
N VAL A 33 1.70 17.06 -6.00
CA VAL A 33 2.54 15.97 -6.47
C VAL A 33 2.17 15.74 -7.94
N SER A 34 3.18 15.57 -8.81
CA SER A 34 2.89 15.36 -10.22
C SER A 34 2.12 14.06 -10.40
N ILE A 35 1.21 14.04 -11.38
CA ILE A 35 0.38 12.87 -11.65
C ILE A 35 1.23 11.62 -11.93
N GLN A 36 2.37 11.78 -12.62
CA GLN A 36 3.29 10.68 -12.89
C GLN A 36 3.87 10.08 -11.61
N VAL A 37 4.16 10.91 -10.60
CA VAL A 37 4.70 10.44 -9.32
C VAL A 37 3.62 9.71 -8.52
N GLN A 38 2.38 10.21 -8.52
CA GLN A 38 1.26 9.50 -7.88
C GLN A 38 1.02 8.14 -8.55
N GLU A 39 1.02 8.08 -9.88
CA GLU A 39 0.87 6.82 -10.62
C GLU A 39 1.99 5.82 -10.30
N VAL A 40 3.26 6.25 -10.34
CA VAL A 40 4.40 5.38 -10.03
C VAL A 40 4.31 4.85 -8.60
N ILE A 41 4.00 5.70 -7.63
CA ILE A 41 3.86 5.29 -6.22
C ILE A 41 2.69 4.29 -6.08
N THR A 42 1.58 4.53 -6.78
CA THR A 42 0.40 3.65 -6.76
C THR A 42 0.71 2.28 -7.34
N TYR A 43 1.29 2.20 -8.53
CA TYR A 43 1.67 0.94 -9.16
C TYR A 43 2.74 0.19 -8.37
N ALA A 44 3.75 0.91 -7.85
CA ALA A 44 4.76 0.31 -6.98
C ALA A 44 4.15 -0.29 -5.71
N GLY A 45 3.23 0.43 -5.07
CA GLY A 45 2.47 -0.06 -3.91
C GLY A 45 1.63 -1.29 -4.22
N LEU A 46 0.95 -1.30 -5.38
CA LEU A 46 0.14 -2.43 -5.83
C LEU A 46 0.99 -3.68 -6.09
N ILE A 47 2.11 -3.53 -6.80
CA ILE A 47 3.04 -4.64 -7.07
C ILE A 47 3.64 -5.17 -5.77
N PHE A 48 4.06 -4.29 -4.87
CA PHE A 48 4.59 -4.68 -3.57
C PHE A 48 3.58 -5.48 -2.75
N LEU A 49 2.34 -5.00 -2.65
CA LEU A 49 1.26 -5.73 -1.97
C LEU A 49 0.98 -7.08 -2.60
N GLY A 50 0.92 -7.14 -3.94
CA GLY A 50 0.73 -8.37 -4.68
C GLY A 50 1.86 -9.38 -4.42
N ALA A 51 3.11 -8.92 -4.41
CA ALA A 51 4.27 -9.75 -4.11
C ALA A 51 4.24 -10.30 -2.68
N VAL A 52 3.92 -9.45 -1.70
CA VAL A 52 3.79 -9.87 -0.29
C VAL A 52 2.64 -10.86 -0.12
N PHE A 53 1.50 -10.61 -0.75
CA PHE A 53 0.36 -11.54 -0.73
C PHE A 53 0.71 -12.90 -1.33
N LEU A 54 1.38 -12.92 -2.49
CA LEU A 54 1.85 -14.16 -3.13
C LEU A 54 2.87 -14.89 -2.26
N TYR A 55 3.80 -14.17 -1.63
CA TYR A 55 4.79 -14.75 -0.73
C TYR A 55 4.14 -15.45 0.48
N PHE A 56 3.18 -14.79 1.14
CA PHE A 56 2.44 -15.40 2.24
C PHE A 56 1.61 -16.59 1.78
N THR A 57 0.86 -16.42 0.68
CA THR A 57 0.04 -17.50 0.10
C THR A 57 0.88 -18.72 -0.26
N TYR A 58 2.05 -18.51 -0.87
CA TYR A 58 2.97 -19.60 -1.20
C TYR A 58 3.46 -20.33 0.03
N ASN A 59 3.89 -19.60 1.07
CA ASN A 59 4.33 -20.21 2.33
C ASN A 59 3.21 -21.01 3.00
N ASP A 60 1.99 -20.48 3.01
CA ASP A 60 0.83 -21.16 3.58
C ASP A 60 0.49 -22.44 2.79
N VAL A 61 0.51 -22.39 1.45
CA VAL A 61 0.26 -23.55 0.58
C VAL A 61 1.34 -24.63 0.77
N VAL A 62 2.62 -24.23 0.78
CA VAL A 62 3.73 -25.17 1.01
C VAL A 62 3.60 -25.81 2.39
N ARG A 63 3.28 -25.03 3.42
CA ARG A 63 3.08 -25.55 4.77
C ARG A 63 1.88 -26.49 4.86
N LEU A 64 0.80 -26.24 4.12
CA LEU A 64 -0.37 -27.12 4.11
C LEU A 64 -0.13 -28.44 3.37
N ILE A 65 0.72 -28.44 2.35
CA ILE A 65 0.99 -29.63 1.52
C ILE A 65 2.13 -30.48 2.08
N PHE A 66 3.18 -29.84 2.59
CA PHE A 66 4.41 -30.51 3.02
C PHE A 66 4.64 -30.49 4.54
N GLY A 67 3.79 -29.77 5.29
CA GLY A 67 3.84 -29.69 6.75
C GLY A 67 2.82 -30.55 7.45
#